data_AF-A0A6J4UMQ2-F1
#
_entry.id   AF-A0A6J4UMQ2-F1
#
_cell.length_a   1.000
_cell.length_b   1.000
_cell.length_c   1.000
_cell.angle_alpha   90.00
_cell.angle_beta   90.00
_cell.angle_gamma   90.00
#
_symmetry.space_group_name_H-M   'P 1'
#
loop_
_entity.id
_entity.type
_entity.pdbx_description
1 polymer ?
#
loop_
_entity_poly.entity_id
_entity_poly.type
_entity_poly.pdbx_seq_one_letter_code
_entity_poly.pdbx_strand_id
1 'polypeptide(L)'
;MKPLPTWRYVAKMARTAPGLYLLHGTLWGVMNMSGLLPGLIARAFFDTLTGRAQLPVGAAGLLGTLVALAAGRAVFWLIAGFVEITLRFMMSGLVRRNLLRHILELPGAQALPFSIGETISRFRDDAYQAEDSVDWSDEIISQGLLALVAFLVLLQVNARMALVTFLPLLLVVVVARRASTALERYREASSQATSQVTGAIGDILAAVQMVQAAGAEERVVAHFRRLSERRRTTMLADRLATQGLDA
;
A
#
# COMPACT_ATOMS: atom_id res chain seq x y z
N MET A 1 6.34 -9.84 25.37
CA MET A 1 5.03 -9.25 25.02
C MET A 1 4.42 -10.09 23.89
N LYS A 2 3.13 -10.43 23.92
CA LYS A 2 2.50 -11.17 22.80
C LYS A 2 2.36 -10.20 21.60
N PRO A 3 2.74 -10.59 20.37
CA PRO A 3 2.58 -9.73 19.21
C PRO A 3 1.10 -9.44 19.00
N LEU A 4 0.74 -8.17 18.88
CA LEU A 4 -0.62 -7.78 18.51
C LEU A 4 -0.80 -8.06 17.01
N PRO A 5 -1.93 -8.64 16.58
CA PRO A 5 -2.23 -8.76 15.16
C PRO A 5 -2.38 -7.36 14.55
N THR A 6 -1.89 -7.17 13.33
CA THR A 6 -1.78 -5.86 12.65
C THR A 6 -3.10 -5.09 12.64
N TRP A 7 -4.23 -5.76 12.41
CA TRP A 7 -5.55 -5.12 12.42
C TRP A 7 -5.93 -4.49 13.77
N ARG A 8 -5.50 -5.09 14.90
CA ARG A 8 -5.74 -4.52 16.24
C ARG A 8 -4.87 -3.30 16.49
N TYR A 9 -3.67 -3.28 15.91
CA TYR A 9 -2.78 -2.14 15.98
C TYR A 9 -3.37 -0.94 15.22
N VAL A 10 -3.76 -1.14 13.96
CA VAL A 10 -4.43 -0.12 13.14
C VAL A 10 -5.73 0.37 13.80
N ALA A 11 -6.56 -0.53 14.30
CA ALA A 11 -7.80 -0.15 14.99
C ALA A 11 -7.56 0.68 16.26
N LYS A 12 -6.47 0.43 17.00
CA LYS A 12 -6.11 1.24 18.17
C LYS A 12 -5.64 2.63 17.76
N MET A 13 -4.87 2.74 16.68
CA MET A 13 -4.44 4.04 16.13
C MET A 13 -5.65 4.84 15.64
N ALA A 14 -6.55 4.24 14.86
CA ALA A 14 -7.78 4.92 14.43
C ALA A 14 -8.63 5.43 15.61
N ARG A 15 -8.68 4.67 16.72
CA ARG A 15 -9.40 5.06 17.94
C ARG A 15 -8.77 6.21 18.73
N THR A 16 -7.52 6.59 18.48
CA THR A 16 -6.95 7.77 19.17
C THR A 16 -7.50 9.09 18.65
N ALA A 17 -8.04 9.09 17.42
CA ALA A 17 -8.66 10.26 16.81
C ALA A 17 -9.81 9.85 15.88
N PRO A 18 -10.89 9.28 16.45
CA PRO A 18 -11.95 8.66 15.66
C PRO A 18 -12.68 9.67 14.78
N GLY A 19 -12.83 10.93 15.22
CA GLY A 19 -13.45 11.99 14.43
C GLY A 19 -12.67 12.31 13.16
N LEU A 20 -11.34 12.41 13.24
CA LEU A 20 -10.50 12.70 12.08
C LEU A 20 -10.44 11.50 11.13
N TYR A 21 -10.36 10.28 11.67
CA TYR A 21 -10.37 9.05 10.88
C TYR A 21 -11.71 8.86 10.14
N LEU A 22 -12.85 9.08 10.80
CA LEU A 22 -14.16 9.01 10.14
C LEU A 22 -14.36 10.12 9.12
N LEU A 23 -13.88 11.34 9.40
CA LEU A 23 -13.94 12.44 8.45
C LEU A 23 -13.10 12.12 7.20
N HIS A 24 -11.89 11.62 7.38
CA HIS A 24 -11.02 11.16 6.30
C HIS A 24 -11.72 10.15 5.39
N GLY A 25 -12.18 9.04 5.96
CA GLY A 25 -12.83 7.98 5.17
C GLY A 25 -14.15 8.41 4.54
N THR A 26 -14.89 9.32 5.18
CA THR A 26 -16.11 9.87 4.59
C THR A 26 -15.80 10.78 3.40
N LEU A 27 -14.81 11.68 3.53
CA LEU A 27 -14.43 12.58 2.44
C LEU A 27 -13.90 11.78 1.25
N TRP A 28 -12.93 10.88 1.45
CA TRP A 28 -12.41 10.04 0.38
C TRP A 28 -13.45 9.06 -0.16
N GLY A 29 -14.30 8.49 0.68
CA GLY A 29 -15.40 7.64 0.26
C GLY A 29 -16.40 8.37 -0.67
N VAL A 30 -16.84 9.58 -0.29
CA VAL A 30 -17.72 10.41 -1.13
C VAL A 30 -17.01 10.85 -2.41
N MET A 31 -15.71 11.16 -2.34
CA MET A 31 -14.91 11.49 -3.52
C MET A 31 -14.85 10.31 -4.49
N ASN A 32 -14.64 9.10 -3.98
CA ASN A 32 -14.60 7.88 -4.78
C ASN A 32 -15.97 7.59 -5.41
N MET A 33 -17.05 7.64 -4.62
CA MET A 33 -18.43 7.43 -5.14
C MET A 33 -18.82 8.45 -6.20
N SER A 34 -18.46 9.72 -6.03
CA SER A 34 -18.77 10.76 -7.01
C SER A 34 -18.04 10.57 -8.34
N GLY A 35 -17.06 9.66 -8.42
CA GLY A 35 -16.44 9.22 -9.67
C GLY A 35 -17.40 8.49 -10.62
N LEU A 36 -18.54 8.00 -10.12
CA LEU A 36 -19.59 7.39 -10.96
C LEU A 36 -20.49 8.42 -11.65
N LEU A 37 -20.60 9.64 -11.08
CA LEU A 37 -21.51 10.67 -11.57
C LEU A 37 -21.23 11.11 -13.01
N PRO A 38 -19.97 11.30 -13.46
CA PRO A 38 -19.69 11.66 -14.85
C PRO A 38 -20.25 10.65 -15.85
N GLY A 39 -20.16 9.34 -15.57
CA GLY A 39 -20.71 8.30 -16.44
C GLY A 39 -22.24 8.34 -16.52
N LEU A 40 -22.91 8.60 -15.38
CA LEU A 40 -24.37 8.75 -15.34
C LEU A 40 -24.85 10.03 -16.05
N ILE A 41 -24.14 11.14 -15.88
CA ILE A 41 -24.42 12.40 -16.57
C ILE A 41 -24.21 12.23 -18.09
N ALA A 42 -23.13 11.56 -18.51
CA ALA A 42 -22.88 11.27 -19.91
C ALA A 42 -24.00 10.42 -20.52
N ARG A 43 -24.48 9.38 -19.80
CA ARG A 43 -25.64 8.60 -20.23
C ARG A 43 -26.88 9.49 -20.42
N ALA A 44 -27.23 10.30 -19.42
CA ALA A 44 -28.38 11.20 -19.50
C ALA A 44 -28.26 12.21 -20.66
N PHE A 45 -27.05 12.66 -20.94
CA PHE A 45 -26.76 13.56 -22.05
C PHE A 45 -27.06 12.91 -23.41
N PHE A 46 -26.57 11.69 -23.64
CA PHE A 46 -26.85 10.96 -24.89
C PHE A 46 -28.32 10.56 -25.01
N ASP A 47 -28.97 10.17 -23.91
CA ASP A 47 -30.41 9.84 -23.90
C ASP A 47 -31.27 11.08 -24.24
N THR A 48 -30.85 12.28 -23.81
CA THR A 48 -31.51 13.54 -24.15
C THR A 48 -31.30 13.92 -25.62
N LEU A 49 -30.07 13.77 -26.14
CA LEU A 49 -29.77 14.06 -27.55
C LEU A 49 -30.50 13.13 -28.52
N THR A 50 -30.69 11.87 -28.15
CA THR A 50 -31.39 10.87 -28.97
C THR A 50 -32.92 10.91 -28.83
N GLY A 51 -33.45 11.86 -28.04
CA GLY A 51 -34.90 12.03 -27.82
C GLY A 51 -35.54 10.95 -26.95
N ARG A 52 -34.73 10.09 -26.31
CA ARG A 52 -35.22 9.02 -25.42
C ARG A 52 -35.64 9.53 -24.03
N ALA A 53 -35.11 10.69 -23.62
CA ALA A 53 -35.47 11.37 -22.39
C ALA A 53 -35.65 12.88 -22.63
N GLN A 54 -36.73 13.46 -22.10
CA GLN A 54 -36.93 14.91 -22.10
C GLN A 54 -36.64 15.44 -20.69
N LEU A 55 -35.36 15.73 -20.42
CA LEU A 55 -34.97 16.34 -19.16
C LEU A 55 -35.19 17.86 -19.22
N PRO A 56 -35.78 18.49 -18.17
CA PRO A 56 -36.06 19.94 -18.15
C PRO A 56 -34.83 20.84 -18.36
N VAL A 57 -33.66 20.34 -17.97
CA VAL A 57 -32.37 21.05 -18.06
C VAL A 57 -31.75 21.02 -19.47
N GLY A 58 -32.22 20.12 -20.34
CA GLY A 58 -31.66 19.92 -21.68
C GLY A 58 -30.18 19.48 -21.70
N ALA A 59 -29.62 19.34 -22.91
CA ALA A 59 -28.23 18.90 -23.10
C ALA A 59 -27.21 19.92 -22.56
N ALA A 60 -27.47 21.22 -22.72
CA ALA A 60 -26.60 22.27 -22.21
C ALA A 60 -26.56 22.31 -20.66
N GLY A 61 -27.69 22.07 -19.98
CA GLY A 61 -27.73 21.99 -18.51
C GLY A 61 -26.93 20.80 -17.96
N LEU A 62 -26.92 19.67 -18.66
CA LEU A 62 -26.10 18.50 -18.28
C LEU A 62 -24.60 18.76 -18.45
N LEU A 63 -24.19 19.46 -19.52
CA LEU A 63 -22.80 19.92 -19.68
C LEU A 63 -22.41 20.89 -18.56
N GLY A 64 -23.27 21.86 -18.23
CA GLY A 64 -23.04 22.77 -17.10
C GLY A 64 -22.89 22.02 -15.77
N THR A 65 -23.71 20.98 -15.55
CA THR A 65 -23.64 20.12 -14.36
C THR A 65 -22.32 19.34 -14.32
N LEU A 66 -21.82 18.85 -15.46
CA LEU A 66 -20.53 18.16 -15.53
C LEU A 66 -19.37 19.09 -15.16
N VAL A 67 -19.38 20.34 -15.65
CA VAL A 67 -18.37 21.35 -15.29
C VAL A 67 -18.46 21.70 -13.81
N ALA A 68 -19.67 21.93 -13.28
CA ALA A 68 -19.88 22.22 -11.87
C ALA A 68 -19.42 21.06 -10.98
N LEU A 69 -19.67 19.82 -11.38
CA LEU A 69 -19.17 18.63 -10.70
C LEU A 69 -17.64 18.56 -10.71
N ALA A 70 -17.01 18.82 -11.86
CA ALA A 70 -15.55 18.82 -11.96
C ALA A 70 -14.91 19.87 -11.05
N ALA A 71 -15.45 21.09 -11.03
CA ALA A 71 -15.01 22.16 -10.14
C ALA A 71 -15.23 21.81 -8.66
N GLY A 72 -16.41 21.28 -8.32
CA GLY A 72 -16.73 20.83 -6.98
C GLY A 72 -15.80 19.72 -6.48
N ARG A 73 -15.47 18.75 -7.34
CA ARG A 73 -14.50 17.70 -7.04
C ARG A 73 -13.10 18.25 -6.81
N ALA A 74 -12.66 19.26 -7.56
CA ALA A 74 -11.35 19.88 -7.35
C ALA A 74 -11.25 20.52 -5.95
N VAL A 75 -12.27 21.26 -5.53
CA VAL A 75 -12.34 21.85 -4.18
C VAL A 75 -12.38 20.76 -3.12
N PHE A 76 -13.21 19.74 -3.32
CA PHE A 76 -13.37 18.64 -2.37
C PHE A 76 -12.07 17.83 -2.21
N TRP A 77 -11.27 17.70 -3.27
CA TRP A 77 -9.96 17.05 -3.24
C TRP A 77 -8.97 17.80 -2.35
N LEU A 78 -8.95 19.14 -2.41
CA LEU A 78 -8.10 19.95 -1.53
C LEU A 78 -8.49 19.80 -0.05
N ILE A 79 -9.78 19.75 0.25
CA ILE A 79 -10.28 19.55 1.62
C ILE A 79 -9.92 18.15 2.12
N ALA A 80 -10.17 17.12 1.31
CA ALA A 80 -9.84 15.73 1.64
C ALA A 80 -8.33 15.55 1.87
N GLY A 81 -7.49 16.09 0.97
CA GLY A 81 -6.04 16.03 1.09
C GLY A 81 -5.50 16.75 2.34
N PHE A 82 -6.11 17.88 2.74
CA PHE A 82 -5.73 18.53 4.00
C PHE A 82 -6.03 17.65 5.22
N VAL A 83 -7.19 16.99 5.24
CA VAL A 83 -7.59 16.06 6.31
C VAL A 83 -6.67 14.83 6.34
N GLU A 84 -6.34 14.27 5.18
CA GLU A 84 -5.40 13.15 5.02
C GLU A 84 -4.01 13.49 5.58
N ILE A 85 -3.44 14.61 5.14
CA ILE A 85 -2.13 15.06 5.63
C ILE A 85 -2.18 15.20 7.16
N THR A 86 -3.23 15.84 7.69
CA THR A 86 -3.39 16.01 9.14
C THR A 86 -3.46 14.66 9.88
N LEU A 87 -4.21 13.69 9.33
CA LEU A 87 -4.34 12.35 9.87
C LEU A 87 -2.99 11.63 9.87
N ARG A 88 -2.28 11.61 8.73
CA ARG A 88 -0.98 10.94 8.57
C ARG A 88 0.04 11.50 9.57
N PHE A 89 0.22 12.82 9.62
CA PHE A 89 1.13 13.47 10.57
C PHE A 89 0.80 13.17 12.04
N MET A 90 -0.48 13.15 12.40
CA MET A 90 -0.89 12.82 13.77
C MET A 90 -0.62 11.35 14.10
N MET A 91 -0.85 10.42 13.17
CA MET A 91 -0.59 9.00 13.36
C MET A 91 0.89 8.68 13.48
N SER A 92 1.74 9.21 12.59
CA SER A 92 3.19 8.99 12.72
C SER A 92 3.80 9.75 13.90
N GLY A 93 3.26 10.93 14.25
CA GLY A 93 3.60 11.65 15.47
C GLY A 93 3.27 10.87 16.74
N LEU A 94 2.12 10.19 16.79
CA LEU A 94 1.73 9.31 17.90
C LEU A 94 2.73 8.16 18.08
N VAL A 95 3.11 7.48 17.00
CA VAL A 95 4.07 6.37 17.04
C VAL A 95 5.43 6.86 17.53
N ARG A 96 5.97 7.93 16.94
CA ARG A 96 7.27 8.51 17.34
C ARG A 96 7.27 8.97 18.81
N ARG A 97 6.19 9.61 19.27
CA ARG A 97 6.03 10.03 20.67
C ARG A 97 6.02 8.83 21.62
N ASN A 98 5.35 7.74 21.25
CA ASN A 98 5.28 6.53 22.08
C ASN A 98 6.62 5.79 22.11
N LEU A 99 7.33 5.70 20.98
CA LEU A 99 8.68 5.15 20.92
C LEU A 99 9.64 5.96 21.79
N LEU A 100 9.62 7.29 21.68
CA LEU A 100 10.46 8.16 22.50
C LEU A 100 10.15 8.03 23.99
N ARG A 101 8.86 8.01 24.36
CA ARG A 101 8.44 7.79 25.74
C ARG A 101 8.98 6.46 26.27
N HIS A 102 8.87 5.39 25.49
CA HIS A 102 9.37 4.08 25.90
C HIS A 102 10.88 4.11 26.16
N ILE A 103 11.66 4.78 25.29
CA ILE A 103 13.11 4.95 25.51
C ILE A 103 13.40 5.67 26.82
N LEU A 104 12.66 6.74 27.13
CA LEU A 104 12.83 7.52 28.35
C LEU A 104 12.42 6.77 29.64
N GLU A 105 11.57 5.75 29.52
CA GLU A 105 11.16 4.88 30.63
C GLU A 105 12.16 3.75 30.90
N LEU A 106 13.12 3.49 29.99
CA LEU A 106 14.15 2.48 30.20
C LEU A 106 15.16 2.94 31.28
N PRO A 107 15.68 2.02 32.10
CA PRO A 107 16.76 2.32 33.03
C PRO A 107 17.96 2.91 32.25
N GLY A 108 18.53 4.03 32.70
CA GLY A 108 19.54 4.79 31.95
C GLY A 108 20.84 4.04 31.57
N ALA A 109 21.07 2.86 32.13
CA ALA A 109 22.19 1.98 31.77
C ALA A 109 21.83 0.89 30.74
N GLN A 110 20.55 0.78 30.34
CA GLN A 110 20.08 -0.24 29.41
C GLN A 110 20.16 0.29 27.98
N ALA A 111 21.16 -0.17 27.23
CA ALA A 111 21.21 0.06 25.79
C ALA A 111 19.99 -0.57 25.11
N LEU A 112 19.50 0.08 24.05
CA LEU A 112 18.52 -0.56 23.18
C LEU A 112 19.14 -1.82 22.56
N PRO A 113 18.35 -2.88 22.35
CA PRO A 113 18.85 -4.13 21.78
C PRO A 113 19.20 -4.02 20.29
N PHE A 114 19.26 -2.80 19.74
CA PHE A 114 19.42 -2.48 18.33
C PHE A 114 20.50 -1.41 18.17
N SER A 115 21.12 -1.36 16.99
CA SER A 115 22.07 -0.29 16.67
C SER A 115 21.39 1.09 16.63
N ILE A 116 22.18 2.17 16.72
CA ILE A 116 21.67 3.55 16.58
C ILE A 116 21.00 3.74 15.21
N GLY A 117 21.63 3.24 14.13
CA GLY A 117 21.08 3.35 12.78
C GLY A 117 19.75 2.60 12.61
N GLU A 118 19.65 1.40 13.17
CA GLU A 118 18.40 0.63 13.17
C GLU A 118 17.31 1.31 14.00
N THR A 119 17.67 1.93 15.13
CA THR A 119 16.74 2.72 15.94
C THR A 119 16.19 3.91 15.16
N ILE A 120 17.04 4.66 14.45
CA ILE A 120 16.62 5.78 13.60
C ILE A 120 15.71 5.29 12.46
N SER A 121 16.06 4.19 11.81
CA SER A 121 15.23 3.57 10.77
C SER A 121 13.85 3.21 11.30
N ARG A 122 13.74 2.58 12.48
CA ARG A 122 12.42 2.30 13.10
C ARG A 122 11.61 3.57 13.40
N PHE A 123 12.25 4.62 13.93
CA PHE A 123 11.57 5.90 14.18
C PHE A 123 11.03 6.58 12.92
N ARG A 124 11.69 6.36 11.78
CA ARG A 124 11.30 6.95 10.49
C ARG A 124 10.35 6.02 9.73
N ASP A 125 10.84 4.84 9.39
CA ASP A 125 10.26 3.89 8.45
C ASP A 125 9.09 3.13 9.08
N ASP A 126 9.21 2.60 10.32
CA ASP A 126 8.10 1.91 10.97
C ASP A 126 6.96 2.88 11.32
N ALA A 127 7.31 4.11 11.70
CA ALA A 127 6.31 5.16 11.96
C ALA A 127 5.57 5.58 10.67
N TYR A 128 6.28 5.62 9.53
CA TYR A 128 5.69 5.86 8.23
C TYR A 128 4.77 4.69 7.81
N GLN A 129 5.24 3.46 7.95
CA GLN A 129 4.45 2.26 7.64
C GLN A 129 3.17 2.18 8.49
N ALA A 130 3.25 2.62 9.75
CA ALA A 130 2.11 2.65 10.66
C ALA A 130 1.07 3.71 10.26
N GLU A 131 1.47 4.93 9.88
CA GLU A 131 0.50 5.93 9.38
C GLU A 131 -0.14 5.46 8.07
N ASP A 132 0.66 4.90 7.15
CA ASP A 132 0.20 4.43 5.84
C ASP A 132 -0.79 3.28 5.97
N SER A 133 -0.56 2.37 6.93
CA SER A 133 -1.51 1.29 7.23
C SER A 133 -2.87 1.78 7.74
N VAL A 134 -2.91 2.93 8.42
CA VAL A 134 -4.17 3.55 8.86
C VAL A 134 -4.87 4.21 7.68
N ASP A 135 -4.13 4.95 6.87
CA ASP A 135 -4.62 5.65 5.67
C ASP A 135 -5.29 4.70 4.66
N TRP A 136 -4.64 3.57 4.37
CA TRP A 136 -5.19 2.56 3.44
C TRP A 136 -6.41 1.80 3.98
N SER A 137 -6.62 1.82 5.30
CA SER A 137 -7.60 0.91 5.93
C SER A 137 -9.04 1.24 5.57
N ASP A 138 -9.41 2.52 5.55
CA ASP A 138 -10.71 3.00 5.10
C ASP A 138 -10.80 3.10 3.58
N GLU A 139 -9.67 3.34 2.90
CA GLU A 139 -9.64 3.36 1.44
C GLU A 139 -10.06 2.02 0.84
N ILE A 140 -9.53 0.90 1.35
CA ILE A 140 -9.89 -0.46 0.89
C ILE A 140 -11.40 -0.69 0.98
N ILE A 141 -12.04 -0.22 2.06
CA ILE A 141 -13.49 -0.34 2.25
C ILE A 141 -14.23 0.50 1.22
N SER A 142 -13.80 1.76 1.02
CA SER A 142 -14.44 2.67 0.07
C SER A 142 -14.31 2.22 -1.37
N GLN A 143 -13.14 1.70 -1.78
CA GLN A 143 -12.91 1.15 -3.12
C GLN A 143 -13.70 -0.15 -3.33
N GLY A 144 -13.80 -1.00 -2.30
CA GLY A 144 -14.66 -2.19 -2.34
C GLY A 144 -16.14 -1.83 -2.56
N LEU A 145 -16.63 -0.82 -1.84
CA LEU A 145 -17.99 -0.30 -2.03
C LEU A 145 -18.17 0.30 -3.44
N LEU A 146 -17.18 1.05 -3.93
CA LEU A 146 -17.21 1.64 -5.28
C LEU A 146 -17.34 0.56 -6.34
N ALA A 147 -16.47 -0.45 -6.26
CA ALA A 147 -16.46 -1.57 -7.19
C ALA A 147 -17.80 -2.32 -7.19
N LEU A 148 -18.38 -2.54 -6.00
CA LEU A 148 -19.69 -3.18 -5.87
C LEU A 148 -20.79 -2.34 -6.53
N VAL A 149 -20.87 -1.04 -6.20
CA VAL A 149 -21.89 -0.15 -6.76
C VAL A 149 -21.72 -0.03 -8.27
N ALA A 150 -20.50 0.18 -8.77
CA ALA A 150 -20.20 0.24 -10.19
C ALA A 150 -20.62 -1.03 -10.94
N PHE A 151 -20.33 -2.21 -10.37
CA PHE A 151 -20.74 -3.48 -10.95
C PHE A 151 -22.27 -3.63 -10.99
N LEU A 152 -22.98 -3.23 -9.93
CA LEU A 152 -24.44 -3.23 -9.92
C LEU A 152 -25.03 -2.28 -10.98
N VAL A 153 -24.44 -1.08 -11.17
CA VAL A 153 -24.86 -0.16 -12.23
C VAL A 153 -24.66 -0.80 -13.61
N LEU A 154 -23.53 -1.46 -13.87
CA LEU A 154 -23.28 -2.15 -15.13
C LEU A 154 -24.29 -3.28 -15.39
N LEU A 155 -24.60 -4.08 -14.37
CA LEU A 155 -25.61 -5.15 -14.46
C LEU A 155 -27.01 -4.60 -14.77
N GLN A 156 -27.38 -3.48 -14.15
CA GLN A 156 -28.65 -2.81 -14.41
C GLN A 156 -28.76 -2.26 -15.83
N VAL A 157 -27.65 -1.79 -16.42
CA VAL A 157 -27.62 -1.30 -17.80
C VAL A 157 -27.79 -2.45 -18.78
N ASN A 158 -26.95 -3.48 -18.70
CA ASN A 158 -27.05 -4.68 -19.52
C ASN A 158 -26.23 -5.84 -18.92
N ALA A 159 -26.92 -6.80 -18.30
CA ALA A 159 -26.27 -7.93 -17.64
C ALA A 159 -25.37 -8.76 -18.57
N ARG A 160 -25.77 -8.96 -19.83
CA ARG A 160 -24.97 -9.75 -20.79
C ARG A 160 -23.67 -9.05 -21.15
N MET A 161 -23.72 -7.77 -21.50
CA MET A 161 -22.52 -6.99 -21.82
C MET A 161 -21.62 -6.82 -20.59
N ALA A 162 -22.21 -6.58 -19.41
CA ALA A 162 -21.46 -6.50 -18.17
C ALA A 162 -20.68 -7.79 -17.91
N LEU A 163 -21.33 -8.96 -17.96
CA LEU A 163 -20.67 -10.25 -17.73
C LEU A 163 -19.59 -10.57 -18.78
N VAL A 164 -19.86 -10.33 -20.07
CA VAL A 164 -18.89 -10.58 -21.14
C VAL A 164 -17.63 -9.72 -20.97
N THR A 165 -17.76 -8.49 -20.46
CA THR A 165 -16.62 -7.60 -20.21
C THR A 165 -15.93 -7.91 -18.87
N PHE A 166 -16.69 -8.21 -17.80
CA PHE A 166 -16.11 -8.42 -16.46
C PHE A 166 -15.44 -9.79 -16.30
N LEU A 167 -15.97 -10.84 -16.92
CA LEU A 167 -15.45 -12.20 -16.76
C LEU A 167 -14.00 -12.37 -17.22
N PRO A 168 -13.57 -11.90 -18.42
CA PRO A 168 -12.17 -11.99 -18.83
C PRO A 168 -11.26 -11.13 -17.94
N LEU A 169 -11.71 -9.95 -17.51
CA LEU A 169 -10.97 -9.11 -16.58
C LEU A 169 -10.75 -9.82 -15.23
N LEU A 170 -11.80 -10.45 -14.70
CA LEU A 170 -11.72 -11.23 -13.47
C LEU A 170 -10.74 -12.41 -13.61
N LEU A 171 -10.76 -13.10 -14.75
CA LEU A 171 -9.82 -14.18 -15.05
C LEU A 171 -8.37 -13.67 -15.01
N VAL A 172 -8.08 -12.55 -15.69
CA VAL A 172 -6.75 -11.91 -15.69
C VAL A 172 -6.32 -11.58 -14.26
N VAL A 173 -7.20 -10.97 -13.45
CA VAL A 173 -6.88 -10.62 -12.06
C VAL A 173 -6.59 -11.87 -11.22
N VAL A 174 -7.37 -12.94 -11.37
CA VAL A 174 -7.17 -14.19 -10.63
C VAL A 174 -5.85 -14.86 -11.03
N VAL A 175 -5.55 -14.92 -12.33
CA VAL A 175 -4.29 -15.49 -12.83
C VAL A 175 -3.10 -14.65 -12.34
N ALA A 176 -3.17 -13.33 -12.48
CA ALA A 176 -2.14 -12.41 -12.00
C ALA A 176 -1.91 -12.54 -10.49
N ARG A 177 -2.96 -12.59 -9.67
CA ARG A 177 -2.83 -12.79 -8.22
C ARG A 177 -2.16 -14.12 -7.89
N ARG A 178 -2.54 -15.22 -8.55
CA ARG A 178 -1.90 -16.52 -8.33
C ARG A 178 -0.44 -16.52 -8.77
N ALA A 179 -0.12 -15.90 -9.90
CA ALA A 179 1.25 -15.74 -10.37
C ALA A 179 2.10 -14.94 -9.37
N SER A 180 1.58 -13.81 -8.88
CA SER A 180 2.24 -13.00 -7.85
C SER A 180 2.51 -13.78 -6.57
N THR A 181 1.51 -14.50 -6.03
CA THR A 181 1.70 -15.33 -4.83
C THR A 181 2.66 -16.50 -5.07
N ALA A 182 2.70 -17.06 -6.29
CA ALA A 182 3.68 -18.07 -6.63
C ALA A 182 5.12 -17.49 -6.69
N LEU A 183 5.27 -16.26 -7.18
CA LEU A 183 6.55 -15.54 -7.26
C LEU A 183 7.08 -15.09 -5.89
N GLU A 184 6.21 -14.80 -4.92
CA GLU A 184 6.60 -14.31 -3.59
C GLU A 184 7.68 -15.19 -2.94
N ARG A 185 7.59 -16.52 -3.07
CA ARG A 185 8.57 -17.45 -2.51
C ARG A 185 9.97 -17.28 -3.12
N TYR A 186 10.06 -17.04 -4.42
CA TYR A 186 11.34 -16.83 -5.10
C TYR A 186 11.94 -15.47 -4.71
N ARG A 187 11.10 -14.44 -4.62
CA ARG A 187 11.48 -13.10 -4.18
C ARG A 187 11.97 -13.08 -2.74
N GLU A 188 11.28 -13.78 -1.83
CA GLU A 188 11.69 -13.94 -0.43
C GLU A 188 13.05 -14.63 -0.32
N ALA A 189 13.25 -15.75 -1.04
CA ALA A 189 14.52 -16.48 -1.05
C ALA A 189 15.68 -15.65 -1.65
N SER A 190 15.42 -14.89 -2.71
CA SER A 190 16.38 -13.96 -3.34
C SER A 190 16.78 -12.81 -2.40
N SER A 191 15.79 -12.21 -1.74
CA SER A 191 15.98 -11.14 -0.76
C SER A 191 16.76 -11.62 0.48
N GLN A 192 16.39 -12.76 1.05
CA GLN A 192 17.06 -13.34 2.21
C GLN A 192 18.53 -13.67 1.91
N ALA A 193 18.82 -14.28 0.76
CA ALA A 193 20.19 -14.60 0.36
C ALA A 193 21.02 -13.32 0.13
N THR A 194 20.41 -12.26 -0.41
CA THR A 194 21.05 -10.95 -0.55
C THR A 194 21.36 -10.32 0.81
N SER A 195 20.41 -10.35 1.75
CA SER A 195 20.60 -9.88 3.12
C SER A 195 21.74 -10.61 3.83
N GLN A 196 21.84 -11.94 3.69
CA GLN A 196 22.95 -12.73 4.26
C GLN A 196 24.32 -12.33 3.68
N VAL A 197 24.42 -12.09 2.37
CA VAL A 197 25.67 -11.64 1.74
C VAL A 197 26.05 -10.24 2.24
N THR A 198 25.09 -9.31 2.30
CA THR A 198 25.35 -7.94 2.79
C THR A 198 25.73 -7.94 4.27
N GLY A 199 25.05 -8.73 5.10
CA GLY A 199 25.37 -8.91 6.52
C GLY A 199 26.78 -9.47 6.71
N ALA A 200 27.13 -10.51 5.95
CA ALA A 200 28.47 -11.09 5.99
C ALA A 200 29.57 -10.07 5.60
N ILE A 201 29.32 -9.19 4.62
CA ILE A 201 30.26 -8.10 4.31
C ILE A 201 30.46 -7.17 5.52
N GLY A 202 29.35 -6.78 6.17
CA GLY A 202 29.39 -5.97 7.38
C GLY A 202 30.20 -6.62 8.50
N ASP A 203 29.95 -7.90 8.77
CA ASP A 203 30.63 -8.66 9.81
C ASP A 203 32.13 -8.84 9.52
N ILE A 204 32.50 -9.15 8.27
CA ILE A 204 33.90 -9.32 7.85
C ILE A 204 34.66 -7.99 8.00
N LEU A 205 34.08 -6.87 7.58
CA LEU A 205 34.71 -5.56 7.69
C LEU A 205 34.83 -5.11 9.15
N ALA A 206 33.81 -5.36 9.97
CA ALA A 206 33.81 -5.01 11.39
C ALA A 206 34.82 -5.86 12.20
N ALA A 207 35.01 -7.13 11.83
CA ALA A 207 35.85 -8.08 12.55
C ALA A 207 37.19 -8.37 11.85
N VAL A 208 37.63 -7.55 10.89
CA VAL A 208 38.79 -7.85 10.03
C VAL A 208 40.06 -8.15 10.81
N GLN A 209 40.33 -7.41 11.89
CA GLN A 209 41.50 -7.64 12.74
C GLN A 209 41.42 -8.96 13.51
N MET A 210 40.23 -9.37 13.94
CA MET A 210 40.00 -10.66 14.62
C MET A 210 40.19 -11.83 13.64
N VAL A 211 39.70 -11.68 12.41
CA VAL A 211 39.88 -12.68 11.35
C VAL A 211 41.36 -12.88 11.03
N GLN A 212 42.13 -11.79 10.95
CA GLN A 212 43.58 -11.82 10.72
C GLN A 212 44.35 -12.41 11.91
N ALA A 213 44.02 -12.00 13.14
CA ALA A 213 44.63 -12.54 14.35
C ALA A 213 44.39 -14.06 14.51
N ALA A 214 43.26 -14.56 13.99
CA ALA A 214 42.91 -15.97 14.04
C ALA A 214 43.40 -16.79 12.82
N GLY A 215 44.07 -16.18 11.83
CA GLY A 215 44.47 -16.84 10.58
C GLY A 215 43.29 -17.51 9.85
N ALA A 216 42.11 -16.88 9.89
CA ALA A 216 40.85 -17.46 9.43
C ALA A 216 40.39 -16.92 8.06
N GLU A 217 41.23 -16.15 7.36
CA GLU A 217 40.90 -15.45 6.13
C GLU A 217 40.36 -16.39 5.06
N GLU A 218 41.03 -17.52 4.81
CA GLU A 218 40.57 -18.49 3.80
C GLU A 218 39.21 -19.10 4.15
N ARG A 219 38.98 -19.39 5.44
CA ARG A 219 37.70 -19.93 5.92
C ARG A 219 36.57 -18.92 5.76
N VAL A 220 36.83 -17.65 6.04
CA VAL A 220 35.88 -16.55 5.89
C VAL A 220 35.58 -16.29 4.42
N VAL A 221 36.59 -16.25 3.55
CA VAL A 221 36.41 -16.10 2.10
C VAL A 221 35.64 -17.30 1.53
N ALA A 222 35.92 -18.53 1.97
CA ALA A 222 35.19 -19.71 1.54
C ALA A 222 33.71 -19.67 1.98
N HIS A 223 33.42 -19.20 3.19
CA HIS A 223 32.05 -18.98 3.66
C HIS A 223 31.33 -17.92 2.81
N PHE A 224 31.98 -16.78 2.55
CA PHE A 224 31.45 -15.71 1.71
C PHE A 224 31.16 -16.18 0.27
N ARG A 225 32.04 -17.00 -0.33
CA ARG A 225 31.80 -17.61 -1.65
C ARG A 225 30.56 -18.50 -1.66
N ARG A 226 30.35 -19.33 -0.61
CA ARG A 226 29.14 -20.17 -0.50
C ARG A 226 27.87 -19.33 -0.42
N LEU A 227 27.87 -18.25 0.37
CA LEU A 227 26.73 -17.32 0.45
C LEU A 227 26.47 -16.64 -0.89
N SER A 228 27.54 -16.22 -1.58
CA SER A 228 27.45 -15.57 -2.89
C SER A 228 26.89 -16.50 -3.97
N GLU A 229 27.31 -17.77 -4.00
CA GLU A 229 26.75 -18.76 -4.91
C GLU A 229 25.28 -19.06 -4.59
N ARG A 230 24.91 -19.15 -3.31
CA ARG A 230 23.50 -19.31 -2.93
C ARG A 230 22.66 -18.13 -3.42
N ARG A 231 23.11 -16.90 -3.18
CA ARG A 231 22.47 -15.68 -3.70
C ARG A 231 22.35 -15.69 -5.22
N ARG A 232 23.40 -16.09 -5.93
CA ARG A 232 23.37 -16.20 -7.40
C ARG A 232 22.28 -17.16 -7.87
N THR A 233 22.21 -18.36 -7.30
CA THR A 233 21.20 -19.36 -7.70
C THR A 233 19.77 -18.90 -7.41
N THR A 234 19.51 -18.27 -6.26
CA THR A 234 18.17 -17.77 -5.92
C THR A 234 17.77 -16.57 -6.78
N MET A 235 18.70 -15.66 -7.07
CA MET A 235 18.46 -14.55 -8.00
C MET A 235 18.18 -15.02 -9.43
N LEU A 236 18.86 -16.07 -9.90
CA LEU A 236 18.59 -16.66 -11.22
C LEU A 236 17.19 -17.29 -11.27
N ALA A 237 16.82 -18.04 -10.24
CA ALA A 237 15.47 -18.63 -10.15
C ALA A 237 14.37 -17.55 -10.15
N ASP A 238 14.56 -16.47 -9.37
CA ASP A 238 13.65 -15.32 -9.30
C ASP A 238 13.52 -14.60 -10.66
N ARG A 239 14.64 -14.35 -11.35
CA ARG A 239 14.62 -13.74 -12.69
C ARG A 239 13.95 -14.64 -13.74
N LEU A 240 14.25 -15.94 -13.75
CA LEU A 240 13.64 -16.88 -14.70
C LEU A 240 12.13 -17.02 -14.44
N ALA A 241 11.72 -17.08 -13.17
CA ALA A 241 10.30 -17.13 -12.82
C ALA A 241 9.56 -15.85 -13.24
N THR A 242 10.21 -14.68 -13.10
CA THR A 242 9.66 -13.40 -13.55
C THR A 242 9.54 -13.35 -15.08
N GLN A 243 10.61 -13.72 -15.81
CA GLN A 243 10.60 -13.74 -17.28
C GLN A 243 9.57 -14.71 -17.86
N GLY A 244 9.34 -15.86 -17.22
CA GLY A 244 8.33 -16.81 -17.65
C GLY A 244 6.88 -16.34 -17.48
N LEU A 245 6.65 -15.27 -16.71
CA LEU A 245 5.32 -14.65 -16.56
C LEU A 245 5.12 -13.44 -17.48
N ASP A 246 6.21 -12.80 -17.92
CA ASP A 246 6.18 -11.68 -18.86
C ASP A 246 6.08 -12.13 -20.33
N ALA A 247 6.24 -13.44 -20.61
CA ALA A 247 6.18 -14.07 -21.93
C ALA A 247 4.78 -14.59 -22.28
#